data_AF-A0A416MD60-F1
#
_entry.id   AF-A0A416MD60-F1
#
_cell.length_a   1.000
_cell.length_b   1.000
_cell.length_c   1.000
_cell.angle_alpha   90.00
_cell.angle_beta   90.00
_cell.angle_gamma   90.00
#
_symmetry.space_group_name_H-M   'P 1'
#
loop_
_entity.id
_entity.type
_entity.pdbx_description
1 polymer ?
#
loop_
_entity_poly.entity_id
_entity_poly.type
_entity_poly.pdbx_seq_one_letter_code
_entity_poly.pdbx_strand_id
1 'polypeptide(L)'
;KERSFMAIRKKQEPDEYQKALRKFHKKSNRHVVVFEADISEDEKRRIFSDADHLRQCGNELLGIMERNLEQLLRTKRYRALQKLYGKVADPIHALEKKEVLSDEETQKLNHLKKERAELTNSMNRMRESYQVTWDFCRTKMMELKETYHLQSIFALSRAEDIWAAIETILYSSGRKLHFKKRGDLPEIRAKQSTRGLVIDSSQSGLIVKYGKVTIPCKYKAKDLWLWDEEKAILAYLEESEIQDAHAVDQMSKGIIMDTYRPCFASLVCKKIRGRLRVYVHITVEGKAISKRRKDSTPRHYYGKGNIGCDIGTQTIAYTSNTEV
;
A
#
# COMPACT_ATOMS: atom_id res chain seq x y z
N LYS A 1 -24.72 18.53 34.28
CA LYS A 1 -23.47 18.42 33.48
C LYS A 1 -23.83 17.72 32.18
N GLU A 2 -24.16 18.51 31.16
CA GLU A 2 -24.67 18.05 29.87
C GLU A 2 -23.66 17.17 29.13
N ARG A 3 -24.15 16.05 28.62
CA ARG A 3 -23.45 15.18 27.67
C ARG A 3 -23.38 15.92 26.33
N SER A 4 -22.20 16.42 25.99
CA SER A 4 -21.88 16.90 24.64
C SER A 4 -22.12 15.77 23.64
N PHE A 5 -23.17 15.92 22.82
CA PHE A 5 -23.37 15.11 21.63
C PHE A 5 -22.20 15.39 20.68
N MET A 6 -21.35 14.38 20.44
CA MET A 6 -20.38 14.41 19.34
C MET A 6 -21.16 14.54 18.03
N ALA A 7 -21.20 15.75 17.49
CA ALA A 7 -21.70 16.01 16.16
C ALA A 7 -20.91 15.14 15.17
N ILE A 8 -21.59 14.17 14.56
CA ILE A 8 -21.08 13.43 13.41
C ILE A 8 -20.77 14.48 12.34
N ARG A 9 -19.49 14.78 12.10
CA ARG A 9 -19.05 15.67 11.02
C ARG A 9 -19.65 15.13 9.71
N LYS A 10 -20.70 15.77 9.19
CA LYS A 10 -21.15 15.55 7.82
C LYS A 10 -19.95 15.85 6.92
N LYS A 11 -19.43 14.84 6.22
CA LYS A 11 -18.42 15.07 5.18
C LYS A 11 -19.08 15.96 4.13
N GLN A 12 -18.58 17.18 4.00
CA GLN A 12 -18.97 18.08 2.92
C GLN A 12 -18.74 17.35 1.59
N GLU A 13 -19.73 17.39 0.70
CA GLU A 13 -19.55 16.79 -0.61
C GLU A 13 -18.37 17.48 -1.33
N PRO A 14 -17.47 16.69 -1.94
CA PRO A 14 -16.33 17.27 -2.64
C PRO A 14 -16.84 18.10 -3.82
N ASP A 15 -16.30 19.30 -3.93
CA ASP A 15 -16.52 20.18 -5.08
C ASP A 15 -16.09 19.51 -6.40
N GLU A 16 -16.59 20.00 -7.54
CA GLU A 16 -16.25 19.47 -8.87
C GLU A 16 -14.73 19.45 -9.11
N TYR A 17 -14.03 20.50 -8.69
CA TYR A 17 -12.57 20.54 -8.72
C TYR A 17 -11.95 19.39 -7.91
N GLN A 18 -12.42 19.17 -6.68
CA GLN A 18 -11.91 18.10 -5.82
C GLN A 18 -12.20 16.70 -6.40
N LYS A 19 -13.34 16.53 -7.07
CA LYS A 19 -13.68 15.29 -7.79
C LYS A 19 -12.72 15.08 -8.97
N ALA A 20 -12.45 16.12 -9.75
CA ALA A 20 -11.51 16.07 -10.87
C ALA A 20 -10.08 15.78 -10.39
N LEU A 21 -9.61 16.44 -9.34
CA LEU A 21 -8.29 16.22 -8.74
C LEU A 21 -8.13 14.78 -8.21
N ARG A 22 -9.16 14.23 -7.54
CA ARG A 22 -9.15 12.82 -7.14
C ARG A 22 -9.09 11.86 -8.34
N LYS A 23 -9.76 12.21 -9.44
CA LYS A 23 -9.72 11.44 -10.69
C LYS A 23 -8.31 11.50 -11.30
N PHE A 24 -7.66 12.65 -11.26
CA PHE A 24 -6.28 12.83 -11.68
C PHE A 24 -5.33 11.95 -10.88
N HIS A 25 -5.31 12.08 -9.55
CA HIS A 25 -4.42 11.29 -8.68
C HIS A 25 -4.61 9.77 -8.77
N LYS A 26 -5.78 9.32 -9.25
CA LYS A 26 -6.07 7.89 -9.48
C LYS A 26 -5.50 7.41 -10.80
N LYS A 27 -5.39 8.29 -11.81
CA LYS A 27 -4.85 7.96 -13.13
C LYS A 27 -3.35 8.21 -13.25
N SER A 28 -2.81 9.12 -12.44
CA SER A 28 -1.39 9.45 -12.45
C SER A 28 -0.52 8.23 -12.11
N ASN A 29 0.62 8.14 -12.78
CA ASN A 29 1.65 7.15 -12.43
C ASN A 29 2.22 7.47 -11.05
N ARG A 30 2.88 6.48 -10.45
CA ARG A 30 3.62 6.67 -9.20
C ARG A 30 4.92 5.90 -9.24
N HIS A 31 5.94 6.44 -8.62
CA HIS A 31 7.22 5.78 -8.43
C HIS A 31 7.71 6.00 -6.99
N VAL A 32 8.76 5.27 -6.59
CA VAL A 32 9.33 5.36 -5.24
C VAL A 32 10.73 5.95 -5.33
N VAL A 33 10.94 7.02 -4.57
CA VAL A 33 12.25 7.66 -4.36
C VAL A 33 12.77 7.24 -2.98
N VAL A 34 14.04 6.90 -2.89
CA VAL A 34 14.65 6.37 -1.65
C VAL A 34 15.79 7.26 -1.20
N PHE A 35 15.62 7.88 -0.04
CA PHE A 35 16.63 8.68 0.65
C PHE A 35 17.20 7.91 1.85
N GLU A 36 18.42 8.21 2.25
CA GLU A 36 18.94 7.78 3.55
C GLU A 36 18.58 8.83 4.60
N ALA A 37 18.24 8.42 5.82
CA ALA A 37 17.91 9.34 6.90
C ALA A 37 19.19 9.94 7.52
N ASP A 38 19.25 11.27 7.64
CA ASP A 38 20.36 11.95 8.32
C ASP A 38 20.03 12.29 9.78
N ILE A 39 20.08 11.25 10.61
CA ILE A 39 19.72 11.31 12.03
C ILE A 39 20.80 10.67 12.90
N SER A 40 20.79 11.00 14.18
CA SER A 40 21.72 10.46 15.17
C SER A 40 21.58 8.93 15.32
N GLU A 41 22.63 8.27 15.79
CA GLU A 41 22.56 6.82 16.07
C GLU A 41 21.50 6.48 17.12
N ASP A 42 21.23 7.37 18.08
CA ASP A 42 20.20 7.16 19.09
C ASP A 42 18.79 7.23 18.51
N GLU A 43 18.53 8.17 17.59
CA GLU A 43 17.26 8.22 16.86
C GLU A 43 17.09 6.99 15.96
N LYS A 44 18.15 6.52 15.30
CA LYS A 44 18.11 5.25 14.56
C LYS A 44 17.74 4.09 15.49
N ARG A 45 18.36 3.97 16.66
CA ARG A 45 18.03 2.91 17.63
C ARG A 45 16.56 2.95 18.05
N ARG A 46 16.00 4.15 18.28
CA ARG A 46 14.57 4.32 18.59
C ARG A 46 13.68 3.83 17.45
N ILE A 47 13.94 4.26 16.21
CA ILE A 47 13.16 3.82 15.04
C ILE A 47 13.29 2.31 14.81
N PHE A 48 14.48 1.73 15.04
CA PHE A 48 14.67 0.26 14.99
C PHE A 48 13.88 -0.47 16.07
N SER A 49 13.82 0.10 17.28
CA SER A 49 13.00 -0.44 18.38
C SER A 49 11.52 -0.42 18.02
N ASP A 50 11.03 0.70 17.47
CA ASP A 50 9.64 0.83 17.00
C ASP A 50 9.33 -0.19 15.91
N ALA A 51 10.24 -0.40 14.96
CA ALA A 51 10.10 -1.40 13.91
C ALA A 51 10.08 -2.83 14.48
N ASP A 52 10.88 -3.15 15.50
CA ASP A 52 10.86 -4.47 16.13
C ASP A 52 9.58 -4.69 16.97
N HIS A 53 9.10 -3.67 17.69
CA HIS A 53 7.80 -3.72 18.36
C HIS A 53 6.66 -3.94 17.35
N LEU A 54 6.69 -3.25 16.21
CA LEU A 54 5.73 -3.46 15.12
C LEU A 54 5.82 -4.89 14.55
N ARG A 55 7.03 -5.47 14.48
CA ARG A 55 7.24 -6.87 14.08
C ARG A 55 6.61 -7.83 15.08
N GLN A 56 6.87 -7.64 16.37
CA GLN A 56 6.38 -8.50 17.44
C GLN A 56 4.85 -8.45 17.51
N CYS A 57 4.27 -7.25 17.59
CA CYS A 57 2.83 -7.02 17.56
C CYS A 57 2.18 -7.64 16.31
N GLY A 58 2.77 -7.41 15.13
CA GLY A 58 2.28 -7.98 13.88
C GLY A 58 2.35 -9.51 13.85
N ASN A 59 3.41 -10.12 14.37
CA ASN A 59 3.53 -11.58 14.45
C ASN A 59 2.53 -12.18 15.45
N GLU A 60 2.26 -11.50 16.56
CA GLU A 60 1.25 -11.94 17.53
C GLU A 60 -0.15 -11.94 16.91
N LEU A 61 -0.52 -10.84 16.24
CA LEU A 61 -1.78 -10.80 15.49
C LEU A 61 -1.84 -11.87 14.41
N LEU A 62 -0.75 -12.05 13.64
CA LEU A 62 -0.66 -13.06 12.60
C LEU A 62 -0.89 -14.46 13.17
N GLY A 63 -0.31 -14.79 14.33
CA GLY A 63 -0.51 -16.08 14.99
C GLY A 63 -1.94 -16.29 15.52
N ILE A 64 -2.61 -15.24 15.99
CA ILE A 64 -4.03 -15.30 16.35
C ILE A 64 -4.86 -15.60 15.10
N MET A 65 -4.66 -14.83 14.03
CA MET A 65 -5.42 -14.99 12.79
C MET A 65 -5.15 -16.33 12.11
N GLU A 66 -3.91 -16.82 12.13
CA GLU A 66 -3.54 -18.13 11.60
C GLU A 66 -4.30 -19.25 12.29
N ARG A 67 -4.34 -19.25 13.64
CA ARG A 67 -5.10 -20.25 14.41
C ARG A 67 -6.59 -20.23 14.07
N ASN A 68 -7.18 -19.03 14.02
CA ASN A 68 -8.60 -18.85 13.68
C ASN A 68 -8.90 -19.35 12.25
N LEU A 69 -8.03 -19.01 11.30
CA LEU A 69 -8.14 -19.43 9.91
C LEU A 69 -7.99 -20.96 9.77
N GLU A 70 -7.02 -21.56 10.44
CA GLU A 70 -6.84 -23.01 10.43
C GLU A 70 -8.06 -23.75 10.98
N GLN A 71 -8.65 -23.26 12.07
CA GLN A 71 -9.87 -23.85 12.65
C GLN A 71 -11.05 -23.77 11.66
N LEU A 72 -11.23 -22.61 11.02
CA LEU A 72 -12.25 -22.44 9.98
C LEU A 72 -12.06 -23.43 8.83
N LEU A 73 -10.84 -23.52 8.29
CA LEU A 73 -10.51 -24.36 7.13
C LEU A 73 -10.60 -25.87 7.43
N ARG A 74 -10.33 -26.30 8.67
CA ARG A 74 -10.50 -27.71 9.09
C ARG A 74 -11.97 -28.13 9.14
N THR A 75 -12.89 -27.19 9.28
CA THR A 75 -14.32 -27.48 9.46
C THR A 75 -14.94 -28.14 8.22
N LYS A 76 -15.57 -29.32 8.40
CA LYS A 76 -16.20 -30.07 7.30
C LYS A 76 -17.28 -29.25 6.57
N ARG A 77 -18.09 -28.50 7.34
CA ARG A 77 -19.13 -27.61 6.81
C ARG A 77 -18.56 -26.52 5.91
N TYR A 78 -17.48 -25.86 6.32
CA TYR A 78 -16.85 -24.80 5.53
C TYR A 78 -16.28 -25.35 4.21
N ARG A 79 -15.59 -26.49 4.27
CA ARG A 79 -15.08 -27.18 3.08
C ARG A 79 -16.19 -27.62 2.12
N ALA A 80 -17.34 -28.04 2.64
CA ALA A 80 -18.52 -28.35 1.82
C ALA A 80 -19.07 -27.09 1.14
N LEU A 81 -19.19 -25.98 1.85
CA LEU A 81 -19.62 -24.69 1.28
C LEU A 81 -18.66 -24.20 0.20
N GLN A 82 -17.35 -24.32 0.40
CA GLN A 82 -16.35 -23.97 -0.62
C GLN A 82 -16.52 -24.80 -1.90
N LYS A 83 -16.76 -26.12 -1.77
CA LYS A 83 -17.03 -26.99 -2.92
C LYS A 83 -18.31 -26.61 -3.65
N LEU A 84 -19.38 -26.30 -2.92
CA LEU A 84 -20.64 -25.83 -3.53
C LEU A 84 -20.44 -24.49 -4.23
N TYR A 85 -19.72 -23.56 -3.61
CA TYR A 85 -19.39 -22.27 -4.21
C TYR A 85 -18.66 -22.43 -5.55
N GLY A 86 -17.63 -23.30 -5.61
CA GLY A 86 -16.91 -23.58 -6.86
C GLY A 86 -17.84 -24.10 -7.97
N LYS A 87 -18.74 -25.03 -7.64
CA LYS A 87 -19.72 -25.59 -8.60
C LYS A 87 -20.68 -24.55 -9.16
N VAL A 88 -20.99 -23.49 -8.40
CA VAL A 88 -21.88 -22.40 -8.83
C VAL A 88 -21.09 -21.29 -9.54
N ALA A 89 -19.83 -21.07 -9.18
CA ALA A 89 -18.99 -20.01 -9.74
C ALA A 89 -18.59 -20.30 -11.20
N ASP A 90 -18.19 -21.53 -11.53
CA ASP A 90 -17.72 -21.87 -12.89
C ASP A 90 -18.81 -21.66 -13.97
N PRO A 91 -20.07 -22.10 -13.77
CA PRO A 91 -21.14 -21.84 -14.73
C PRO A 91 -21.51 -20.36 -14.85
N ILE A 92 -21.45 -19.59 -13.75
CA ILE A 92 -21.69 -18.14 -13.80
C ILE A 92 -20.65 -17.47 -14.68
N HIS A 93 -19.35 -17.78 -14.49
CA HIS A 93 -18.29 -17.23 -15.32
C HIS A 93 -18.42 -17.63 -16.79
N ALA A 94 -18.82 -18.88 -17.07
CA ALA A 94 -19.05 -19.34 -18.44
C ALA A 94 -20.21 -18.60 -19.13
N LEU A 95 -21.29 -18.31 -18.40
CA LEU A 95 -22.45 -17.56 -18.92
C LEU A 95 -22.14 -16.06 -19.06
N GLU A 96 -21.44 -15.45 -18.11
CA GLU A 96 -21.05 -14.02 -18.17
C GLU A 96 -20.06 -13.71 -19.30
N LYS A 97 -19.38 -14.73 -19.85
CA LYS A 97 -18.49 -14.58 -21.00
C LYS A 97 -19.24 -14.52 -22.34
N LYS A 98 -20.50 -14.93 -22.39
CA LYS A 98 -21.31 -14.87 -23.63
C LYS A 98 -21.80 -13.44 -23.86
N GLU A 99 -21.66 -12.94 -25.09
CA GLU A 99 -22.11 -11.59 -25.48
C GLU A 99 -23.64 -11.47 -25.57
N VAL A 100 -24.31 -12.56 -25.96
CA VAL A 100 -25.77 -12.65 -26.03
C VAL A 100 -26.20 -13.90 -25.26
N LEU A 101 -27.10 -13.71 -24.30
CA LEU A 101 -27.70 -14.77 -23.49
C LEU A 101 -29.16 -14.95 -23.95
N SER A 102 -29.62 -16.19 -24.04
CA SER A 102 -31.06 -16.44 -24.21
C SER A 102 -31.85 -16.06 -22.94
N ASP A 103 -33.17 -15.93 -23.06
CA ASP A 103 -34.04 -15.68 -21.90
C ASP A 103 -33.92 -16.78 -20.84
N GLU A 104 -33.80 -18.05 -21.27
CA GLU A 104 -33.58 -19.21 -20.40
C GLU A 104 -32.21 -19.15 -19.68
N GLU A 105 -31.16 -18.77 -20.41
CA GLU A 105 -29.82 -18.61 -19.83
C GLU A 105 -29.77 -17.45 -18.85
N THR A 106 -30.53 -16.38 -19.11
CA THR A 106 -30.66 -15.23 -18.21
C THR A 106 -31.38 -15.62 -16.92
N GLN A 107 -32.46 -16.39 -17.00
CA GLN A 107 -33.14 -16.92 -15.81
C GLN A 107 -32.23 -17.86 -15.01
N LYS A 108 -31.50 -18.74 -15.69
CA LYS A 108 -30.52 -19.64 -15.06
C LYS A 108 -29.39 -18.87 -14.38
N LEU A 109 -28.87 -17.82 -15.02
CA LEU A 109 -27.83 -16.95 -14.46
C LEU A 109 -28.33 -16.25 -13.19
N ASN A 110 -29.56 -15.73 -13.20
CA ASN A 110 -30.17 -15.10 -12.03
C ASN A 110 -30.36 -16.08 -10.87
N HIS A 111 -30.80 -17.31 -11.16
CA HIS A 111 -30.91 -18.37 -10.16
C HIS A 111 -29.53 -18.70 -9.53
N LEU A 112 -28.51 -18.93 -10.37
CA LEU A 112 -27.15 -19.20 -9.88
C LEU A 112 -26.57 -18.04 -9.08
N LYS A 113 -26.84 -16.78 -9.47
CA LYS A 113 -26.43 -15.59 -8.71
C LYS A 113 -27.09 -15.54 -7.33
N LYS A 114 -28.36 -15.93 -7.23
CA LYS A 114 -29.07 -16.03 -5.94
C LYS A 114 -28.48 -17.13 -5.07
N GLU A 115 -28.26 -18.32 -5.62
CA GLU A 115 -27.61 -19.44 -4.91
C GLU A 115 -26.19 -19.06 -4.43
N ARG A 116 -25.40 -18.40 -5.29
CA ARG A 116 -24.08 -17.88 -4.94
C ARG A 116 -24.16 -16.89 -3.76
N ALA A 117 -25.17 -16.02 -3.73
CA ALA A 117 -25.36 -15.07 -2.65
C ALA A 117 -25.68 -15.78 -1.32
N GLU A 118 -26.55 -16.80 -1.33
CA GLU A 118 -26.90 -17.61 -0.15
C GLU A 118 -25.69 -18.37 0.40
N LEU A 119 -24.89 -18.97 -0.49
CA LEU A 119 -23.62 -19.63 -0.14
C LEU A 119 -22.62 -18.64 0.45
N THR A 120 -22.46 -17.47 -0.17
CA THR A 120 -21.56 -16.40 0.31
C THR A 120 -21.96 -15.93 1.70
N ASN A 121 -23.25 -15.71 1.93
CA ASN A 121 -23.78 -15.33 3.25
C ASN A 121 -23.50 -16.40 4.30
N SER A 122 -23.68 -17.68 3.96
CA SER A 122 -23.38 -18.80 4.85
C SER A 122 -21.88 -18.89 5.18
N MET A 123 -21.02 -18.68 4.18
CA MET A 123 -19.56 -18.64 4.38
C MET A 123 -19.13 -17.45 5.23
N ASN A 124 -19.75 -16.27 5.05
CA ASN A 124 -19.46 -15.08 5.85
C ASN A 124 -19.85 -15.26 7.31
N ARG A 125 -21.03 -15.84 7.60
CA ARG A 125 -21.44 -16.20 8.97
C ARG A 125 -20.44 -17.13 9.65
N MET A 126 -19.88 -18.09 8.90
CA MET A 126 -18.81 -18.95 9.44
C MET A 126 -17.52 -18.15 9.67
N ARG A 127 -17.11 -17.28 8.76
CA ARG A 127 -15.93 -16.42 8.97
C ARG A 127 -16.08 -15.57 10.22
N GLU A 128 -17.25 -14.97 10.44
CA GLU A 128 -17.58 -14.21 11.65
C GLU A 128 -17.50 -15.07 12.92
N SER A 129 -18.08 -16.28 12.92
CA SER A 129 -18.06 -17.16 14.10
C SER A 129 -16.65 -17.61 14.48
N TYR A 130 -15.75 -17.74 13.50
CA TYR A 130 -14.34 -18.07 13.71
C TYR A 130 -13.44 -16.83 13.80
N GLN A 131 -14.01 -15.62 13.84
CA GLN A 131 -13.25 -14.36 13.93
C GLN A 131 -12.22 -14.17 12.79
N VAL A 132 -12.53 -14.69 11.60
CA VAL A 132 -11.72 -14.52 10.38
C VAL A 132 -12.32 -13.38 9.55
N THR A 133 -12.29 -12.17 10.11
CA THR A 133 -12.82 -10.96 9.49
C THR A 133 -11.84 -9.80 9.61
N TRP A 134 -11.95 -8.83 8.69
CA TRP A 134 -11.19 -7.60 8.78
C TRP A 134 -11.47 -6.84 10.08
N ASP A 135 -12.74 -6.76 10.50
CA ASP A 135 -13.12 -6.05 11.72
C ASP A 135 -12.50 -6.66 12.97
N PHE A 136 -12.45 -7.99 13.06
CA PHE A 136 -11.75 -8.66 14.15
C PHE A 136 -10.23 -8.38 14.10
N CYS A 137 -9.61 -8.53 12.92
CA CYS A 137 -8.18 -8.25 12.73
C CYS A 137 -7.82 -6.81 13.17
N ARG A 138 -8.64 -5.85 12.74
CA ARG A 138 -8.51 -4.43 13.08
C ARG A 138 -8.68 -4.18 14.57
N THR A 139 -9.73 -4.71 15.18
CA THR A 139 -10.02 -4.54 16.61
C THR A 139 -8.92 -5.15 17.46
N LYS A 140 -8.49 -6.36 17.10
CA LYS A 140 -7.44 -7.07 17.84
C LYS A 140 -6.09 -6.36 17.75
N MET A 141 -5.74 -5.79 16.59
CA MET A 141 -4.55 -4.95 16.45
C MET A 141 -4.60 -3.73 17.38
N MET A 142 -5.77 -3.10 17.53
CA MET A 142 -5.95 -1.94 18.40
C MET A 142 -5.84 -2.28 19.89
N GLU A 143 -6.15 -3.50 20.29
CA GLU A 143 -5.85 -4.01 21.63
C GLU A 143 -4.36 -4.25 21.80
N LEU A 144 -3.74 -4.99 20.87
CA LEU A 144 -2.34 -5.41 20.96
C LEU A 144 -1.38 -4.22 20.94
N LYS A 145 -1.67 -3.17 20.16
CA LYS A 145 -0.77 -2.02 20.04
C LYS A 145 -0.50 -1.33 21.39
N GLU A 146 -1.41 -1.42 22.36
CA GLU A 146 -1.24 -0.79 23.67
C GLU A 146 -0.10 -1.46 24.45
N THR A 147 -0.01 -2.79 24.39
CA THR A 147 1.08 -3.58 24.99
C THR A 147 2.45 -3.23 24.41
N TYR A 148 2.50 -2.95 23.11
CA TYR A 148 3.74 -2.61 22.40
C TYR A 148 3.99 -1.10 22.27
N HIS A 149 3.12 -0.26 22.86
CA HIS A 149 3.15 1.20 22.79
C HIS A 149 3.28 1.77 21.37
N LEU A 150 2.59 1.14 20.40
CA LEU A 150 2.65 1.52 18.99
C LEU A 150 1.62 2.59 18.65
N GLN A 151 2.00 3.52 17.76
CA GLN A 151 1.03 4.45 17.17
C GLN A 151 0.01 3.70 16.31
N SER A 152 -1.27 4.07 16.45
CA SER A 152 -2.38 3.41 15.77
C SER A 152 -2.24 3.37 14.25
N ILE A 153 -1.63 4.40 13.65
CA ILE A 153 -1.45 4.50 12.20
C ILE A 153 -0.58 3.36 11.66
N PHE A 154 0.54 3.08 12.34
CA PHE A 154 1.48 2.03 11.92
C PHE A 154 0.93 0.64 12.25
N ALA A 155 0.31 0.48 13.42
CA ALA A 155 -0.33 -0.76 13.83
C ALA A 155 -1.43 -1.17 12.84
N LEU A 156 -2.33 -0.25 12.49
CA LEU A 156 -3.39 -0.50 11.52
C LEU A 156 -2.85 -0.78 10.11
N SER A 157 -1.83 -0.04 9.67
CA SER A 157 -1.17 -0.31 8.39
C SER A 157 -0.59 -1.72 8.34
N ARG A 158 -0.06 -2.21 9.47
CA ARG A 158 0.43 -3.59 9.60
C ARG A 158 -0.69 -4.63 9.63
N ALA A 159 -1.82 -4.32 10.28
CA ALA A 159 -3.00 -5.20 10.27
C ALA A 159 -3.58 -5.39 8.87
N GLU A 160 -3.57 -4.34 8.05
CA GLU A 160 -4.00 -4.44 6.64
C GLU A 160 -3.09 -5.35 5.82
N ASP A 161 -1.77 -5.29 6.01
CA ASP A 161 -0.85 -6.23 5.34
C ASP A 161 -1.12 -7.69 5.75
N ILE A 162 -1.43 -7.91 7.03
CA ILE A 162 -1.79 -9.23 7.55
C ILE A 162 -3.13 -9.69 6.97
N TRP A 163 -4.12 -8.80 6.92
CA TRP A 163 -5.43 -9.09 6.34
C TRP A 163 -5.32 -9.41 4.85
N ALA A 164 -4.55 -8.64 4.09
CA ALA A 164 -4.28 -8.92 2.68
C ALA A 164 -3.67 -10.33 2.49
N ALA A 165 -2.73 -10.73 3.37
CA ALA A 165 -2.20 -12.09 3.33
C ALA A 165 -3.28 -13.16 3.62
N ILE A 166 -4.19 -12.90 4.55
CA ILE A 166 -5.33 -13.80 4.83
C ILE A 166 -6.29 -13.86 3.64
N GLU A 167 -6.59 -12.73 3.00
CA GLU A 167 -7.41 -12.67 1.79
C GLU A 167 -6.81 -13.50 0.66
N THR A 168 -5.48 -13.48 0.49
CA THR A 168 -4.84 -14.33 -0.53
C THR A 168 -5.03 -15.82 -0.26
N ILE A 169 -5.13 -16.25 1.00
CA ILE A 169 -5.42 -17.65 1.35
C ILE A 169 -6.91 -17.97 1.15
N LEU A 170 -7.80 -17.03 1.48
CA LEU A 170 -9.24 -17.22 1.37
C LEU A 170 -9.75 -17.21 -0.07
N TYR A 171 -9.14 -16.38 -0.93
CA TYR A 171 -9.70 -16.01 -2.24
C TYR A 171 -8.74 -16.22 -3.42
N SER A 172 -7.51 -16.64 -3.16
CA SER A 172 -6.49 -16.79 -4.21
C SER A 172 -5.65 -18.06 -3.99
N SER A 173 -4.41 -18.06 -4.46
CA SER A 173 -3.48 -19.19 -4.42
C SER A 173 -2.63 -19.25 -3.14
N GLY A 174 -2.94 -18.44 -2.13
CA GLY A 174 -2.22 -18.41 -0.86
C GLY A 174 -2.33 -19.74 -0.11
N ARG A 175 -1.20 -20.26 0.38
CA ARG A 175 -1.15 -21.53 1.12
C ARG A 175 -0.81 -21.40 2.59
N LYS A 176 0.02 -20.42 2.95
CA LYS A 176 0.55 -20.29 4.30
C LYS A 176 0.84 -18.83 4.64
N LEU A 177 0.66 -18.48 5.91
CA LEU A 177 1.09 -17.19 6.46
C LEU A 177 2.57 -17.25 6.87
N HIS A 178 3.31 -16.19 6.55
CA HIS A 178 4.75 -16.12 6.83
C HIS A 178 5.06 -15.11 7.94
N PHE A 179 5.66 -15.61 9.02
CA PHE A 179 6.12 -14.79 10.14
C PHE A 179 7.43 -14.08 9.81
N LYS A 180 7.58 -12.85 10.31
CA LYS A 180 8.85 -12.11 10.22
C LYS A 180 9.81 -12.59 11.30
N LYS A 181 10.99 -13.06 10.90
CA LYS A 181 12.04 -13.49 11.84
C LYS A 181 12.62 -12.29 12.58
N ARG A 182 13.29 -12.53 13.71
CA ARG A 182 14.02 -11.47 14.43
C ARG A 182 15.08 -10.86 13.50
N GLY A 183 15.09 -9.54 13.38
CA GLY A 183 15.94 -8.80 12.44
C GLY A 183 15.32 -8.54 11.07
N ASP A 184 14.28 -9.28 10.68
CA ASP A 184 13.48 -9.01 9.47
C ASP A 184 12.42 -7.95 9.80
N LEU A 185 12.88 -6.70 9.93
CA LEU A 185 12.04 -5.60 10.37
C LEU A 185 10.96 -5.25 9.33
N PRO A 186 9.70 -5.04 9.74
CA PRO A 186 8.68 -4.47 8.87
C PRO A 186 9.03 -3.01 8.55
N GLU A 187 8.50 -2.56 7.42
CA GLU A 187 8.46 -1.15 7.08
C GLU A 187 7.50 -0.41 8.02
N ILE A 188 7.92 0.73 8.55
CA ILE A 188 7.03 1.64 9.28
C ILE A 188 6.36 2.52 8.22
N ARG A 189 5.11 2.20 7.88
CA ARG A 189 4.36 2.85 6.80
C ARG A 189 3.16 3.60 7.32
N ALA A 190 2.98 4.84 6.86
CA ALA A 190 1.72 5.55 7.00
C ALA A 190 0.99 5.59 5.65
N LYS A 191 -0.32 5.34 5.65
CA LYS A 191 -1.16 5.48 4.44
C LYS A 191 -1.66 6.90 4.19
N GLN A 192 -1.48 7.80 5.14
CA GLN A 192 -1.93 9.19 5.05
C GLN A 192 -0.70 10.09 4.98
N SER A 193 -0.61 10.94 3.95
CA SER A 193 0.46 11.94 3.81
C SER A 193 0.54 12.90 5.01
N THR A 194 -0.58 13.13 5.68
CA THR A 194 -0.72 14.15 6.73
C THR A 194 -0.55 13.60 8.15
N ARG A 195 -0.42 12.27 8.32
CA ARG A 195 -0.36 11.66 9.67
C ARG A 195 0.65 10.53 9.75
N GLY A 196 1.36 10.45 10.87
CA GLY A 196 2.35 9.40 11.15
C GLY A 196 3.72 9.72 10.54
N LEU A 197 3.79 9.82 9.22
CA LEU A 197 4.97 10.24 8.47
C LEU A 197 4.62 11.39 7.53
N VAL A 198 4.94 12.61 7.96
CA VAL A 198 4.61 13.83 7.21
C VAL A 198 5.82 14.28 6.42
N ILE A 199 5.68 14.33 5.10
CA ILE A 199 6.70 14.84 4.19
C ILE A 199 6.56 16.36 4.14
N ASP A 200 7.67 17.07 4.30
CA ASP A 200 7.68 18.53 4.40
C ASP A 200 9.01 19.08 3.86
N SER A 201 9.08 20.40 3.66
CA SER A 201 10.31 21.09 3.27
C SER A 201 10.96 21.79 4.45
N SER A 202 12.27 22.01 4.35
CA SER A 202 13.07 22.78 5.30
C SER A 202 14.10 23.62 4.54
N GLN A 203 14.77 24.56 5.22
CA GLN A 203 15.87 25.33 4.61
C GLN A 203 17.00 24.43 4.06
N SER A 204 17.17 23.24 4.63
CA SER A 204 18.20 22.26 4.25
C SER A 204 17.73 21.22 3.22
N GLY A 205 16.51 21.33 2.69
CA GLY A 205 15.93 20.38 1.73
C GLY A 205 14.77 19.57 2.30
N LEU A 206 14.54 18.38 1.75
CA LEU A 206 13.38 17.55 2.05
C LEU A 206 13.49 16.89 3.43
N ILE A 207 12.42 16.94 4.22
CA ILE A 207 12.36 16.33 5.55
C ILE A 207 11.13 15.43 5.69
N VAL A 208 11.22 14.45 6.59
CA VAL A 208 10.08 13.64 7.03
C VAL A 208 9.94 13.71 8.54
N LYS A 209 8.77 14.14 9.01
CA LYS A 209 8.45 14.21 10.44
C LYS A 209 7.89 12.86 10.90
N TYR A 210 8.53 12.27 11.89
CA TYR A 210 8.15 11.02 12.55
C TYR A 210 7.97 11.28 14.06
N GLY A 211 6.72 11.47 14.48
CA GLY A 211 6.42 11.88 15.86
C GLY A 211 7.09 13.20 16.23
N LYS A 212 8.07 13.17 17.12
CA LYS A 212 8.87 14.34 17.54
C LYS A 212 10.20 14.47 16.78
N VAL A 213 10.54 13.50 15.95
CA VAL A 213 11.81 13.45 15.21
C VAL A 213 11.58 14.06 13.83
N THR A 214 12.41 15.03 13.46
CA THR A 214 12.51 15.53 12.10
C THR A 214 13.65 14.79 11.42
N ILE A 215 13.36 14.10 10.31
CA ILE A 215 14.32 13.27 9.59
C ILE A 215 14.71 13.98 8.29
N PRO A 216 15.90 14.57 8.19
CA PRO A 216 16.41 15.06 6.91
C PRO A 216 16.68 13.92 5.94
N CYS A 217 16.26 14.10 4.69
CA CYS A 217 16.53 13.18 3.59
C CYS A 217 17.91 13.49 3.01
N LYS A 218 18.86 12.56 3.12
CA LYS A 218 20.18 12.68 2.50
C LYS A 218 20.38 11.70 1.37
N TYR A 219 21.28 12.10 0.48
CA TYR A 219 21.80 11.31 -0.61
C TYR A 219 23.26 11.68 -0.88
N LYS A 220 23.93 10.91 -1.73
CA LYS A 220 25.33 11.19 -2.07
C LYS A 220 25.38 12.42 -2.96
N ALA A 221 26.34 13.32 -2.73
CA ALA A 221 26.52 14.54 -3.54
C ALA A 221 26.68 14.32 -5.06
N LYS A 222 27.05 13.10 -5.49
CA LYS A 222 27.19 12.72 -6.90
C LYS A 222 25.93 12.08 -7.50
N ASP A 223 24.88 11.90 -6.70
CA ASP A 223 23.63 11.29 -7.12
C ASP A 223 22.71 12.35 -7.74
N LEU A 224 22.97 12.64 -9.02
CA LEU A 224 22.22 13.64 -9.77
C LEU A 224 20.73 13.30 -9.86
N TRP A 225 20.40 12.02 -9.93
CA TRP A 225 19.00 11.57 -10.05
C TRP A 225 18.20 11.88 -8.78
N LEU A 226 18.74 11.55 -7.59
CA LEU A 226 18.07 11.91 -6.33
C LEU A 226 17.98 13.42 -6.12
N TRP A 227 18.97 14.18 -6.59
CA TRP A 227 18.94 15.64 -6.56
C TRP A 227 17.81 16.22 -7.41
N ASP A 228 17.61 15.69 -8.62
CA ASP A 228 16.51 16.11 -9.50
C ASP A 228 15.15 15.77 -8.91
N GLU A 229 14.99 14.55 -8.40
CA GLU A 229 13.75 14.10 -7.77
C GLU A 229 13.43 14.95 -6.54
N GLU A 230 14.41 15.21 -5.67
CA GLU A 230 14.23 16.09 -4.51
C GLU A 230 13.79 17.49 -4.95
N LYS A 231 14.45 18.06 -5.96
CA LYS A 231 14.12 19.40 -6.46
C LYS A 231 12.69 19.46 -7.00
N ALA A 232 12.25 18.44 -7.73
CA ALA A 232 10.88 18.37 -8.26
C ALA A 232 9.85 18.24 -7.14
N ILE A 233 10.11 17.41 -6.14
CA ILE A 233 9.25 17.28 -4.95
C ILE A 233 9.15 18.60 -4.18
N LEU A 234 10.28 19.29 -3.99
CA LEU A 234 10.32 20.58 -3.29
C LEU A 234 9.55 21.65 -4.06
N ALA A 235 9.68 21.71 -5.39
CA ALA A 235 8.92 22.61 -6.23
C ALA A 235 7.39 22.36 -6.12
N TYR A 236 6.97 21.09 -6.06
CA TYR A 236 5.56 20.76 -5.79
C TYR A 236 5.12 21.25 -4.40
N LEU A 237 5.94 21.03 -3.37
CA LEU A 237 5.60 21.43 -2.00
C LEU A 237 5.48 22.96 -1.85
N GLU A 238 6.25 23.74 -2.61
CA GLU A 238 6.20 25.20 -2.61
C GLU A 238 4.93 25.73 -3.29
N GLU A 239 4.49 25.12 -4.40
CA GLU A 239 3.40 25.61 -5.25
C GLU A 239 2.28 24.57 -5.47
N SER A 240 1.91 23.81 -4.43
CA SER A 240 1.04 22.63 -4.59
C SER A 240 -0.33 22.94 -5.21
N GLU A 241 -0.93 24.06 -4.86
CA GLU A 241 -2.26 24.46 -5.39
C GLU A 241 -2.20 24.80 -6.87
N ILE A 242 -1.14 25.48 -7.31
CA ILE A 242 -0.92 25.88 -8.70
C ILE A 242 -0.67 24.64 -9.55
N GLN A 243 0.18 23.74 -9.07
CA GLN A 243 0.50 22.50 -9.78
C GLN A 243 -0.71 21.55 -9.88
N ASP A 244 -1.49 21.42 -8.81
CA ASP A 244 -2.72 20.62 -8.83
C ASP A 244 -3.75 21.20 -9.81
N ALA A 245 -3.93 22.53 -9.83
CA ALA A 245 -4.85 23.20 -10.75
C ALA A 245 -4.41 23.00 -12.22
N HIS A 246 -3.11 23.16 -12.50
CA HIS A 246 -2.55 22.94 -13.82
C HIS A 246 -2.70 21.49 -14.27
N ALA A 247 -2.46 20.52 -13.38
CA ALA A 247 -2.61 19.10 -13.66
C ALA A 247 -4.07 18.73 -14.01
N VAL A 248 -5.05 19.31 -13.31
CA VAL A 248 -6.47 19.11 -13.61
C VAL A 248 -6.85 19.72 -14.97
N ASP A 249 -6.35 20.92 -15.30
CA ASP A 249 -6.55 21.55 -16.61
C ASP A 249 -5.97 20.67 -17.75
N GLN A 250 -4.73 20.19 -17.61
CA GLN A 250 -4.11 19.34 -18.63
C GLN A 250 -4.81 17.99 -18.77
N MET A 251 -5.34 17.44 -17.67
CA MET A 251 -6.14 16.22 -17.72
C MET A 251 -7.43 16.40 -18.53
N SER A 252 -8.04 17.58 -18.50
CA SER A 252 -9.21 17.89 -19.35
C SER A 252 -8.89 17.84 -20.84
N LYS A 253 -7.62 18.10 -21.19
CA LYS A 253 -7.06 18.03 -22.55
C LYS A 253 -6.53 16.63 -22.91
N GLY A 254 -6.69 15.65 -22.01
CA GLY A 254 -6.24 14.27 -22.22
C GLY A 254 -4.79 14.00 -21.85
N ILE A 255 -4.07 14.98 -21.29
CA ILE A 255 -2.65 14.85 -20.91
C ILE A 255 -2.55 14.57 -19.41
N ILE A 256 -1.84 13.50 -19.03
CA ILE A 256 -1.54 13.20 -17.62
C ILE A 256 -0.12 13.70 -17.34
N MET A 257 0.00 14.70 -16.47
CA MET A 257 1.28 15.27 -16.07
C MET A 257 1.94 14.49 -14.93
N ASP A 258 3.26 14.68 -14.83
CA ASP A 258 4.07 14.24 -13.70
C ASP A 258 4.22 15.41 -12.72
N THR A 259 3.43 15.42 -11.64
CA THR A 259 3.38 16.51 -10.64
C THR A 259 4.48 16.41 -9.59
N TYR A 260 5.11 15.25 -9.42
CA TYR A 260 6.07 14.97 -8.35
C TYR A 260 5.51 15.17 -6.94
N ARG A 261 4.18 15.09 -6.81
CA ARG A 261 3.49 15.17 -5.54
C ARG A 261 3.93 14.05 -4.58
N PRO A 262 4.43 14.36 -3.38
CA PRO A 262 4.70 13.34 -2.37
C PRO A 262 3.39 12.76 -1.83
N CYS A 263 3.16 11.47 -2.07
CA CYS A 263 1.91 10.79 -1.72
C CYS A 263 1.92 10.21 -0.30
N PHE A 264 2.96 9.46 0.05
CA PHE A 264 3.16 8.91 1.40
C PHE A 264 4.60 8.46 1.58
N ALA A 265 5.05 8.48 2.84
CA ALA A 265 6.39 8.06 3.23
C ALA A 265 6.35 6.78 4.08
N SER A 266 7.47 6.08 4.06
CA SER A 266 7.75 4.98 4.95
C SER A 266 9.21 4.89 5.34
N LEU A 267 9.46 4.29 6.51
CA LEU A 267 10.80 4.10 7.04
C LEU A 267 11.18 2.63 6.97
N VAL A 268 12.35 2.37 6.37
CA VAL A 268 12.91 1.02 6.21
C VAL A 268 14.22 0.93 6.99
N CYS A 269 14.22 0.08 8.02
CA CYS A 269 15.38 -0.16 8.86
C CYS A 269 16.23 -1.31 8.30
N LYS A 270 17.52 -1.06 8.04
CA LYS A 270 18.48 -2.08 7.57
C LYS A 270 19.78 -2.02 8.34
N LYS A 271 20.29 -3.18 8.76
CA LYS A 271 21.65 -3.32 9.27
C LYS A 271 22.59 -3.69 8.13
N ILE A 272 23.48 -2.78 7.75
CA ILE A 272 24.44 -3.00 6.64
C ILE A 272 25.85 -2.96 7.20
N ARG A 273 26.58 -4.07 7.10
CA ARG A 273 27.97 -4.22 7.58
C ARG A 273 28.12 -3.73 9.03
N GLY A 274 27.22 -4.17 9.91
CA GLY A 274 27.22 -3.80 11.33
C GLY A 274 26.58 -2.44 11.65
N ARG A 275 26.38 -1.55 10.68
CA ARG A 275 25.84 -0.19 10.90
C ARG A 275 24.33 -0.14 10.72
N LEU A 276 23.65 0.61 11.59
CA LEU A 276 22.22 0.88 11.47
C LEU A 276 21.99 1.95 10.41
N ARG A 277 21.10 1.67 9.47
CA ARG A 277 20.67 2.62 8.44
C ARG A 277 19.16 2.64 8.39
N VAL A 278 18.60 3.85 8.34
CA VAL A 278 17.18 4.07 8.12
C VAL A 278 17.05 4.72 6.75
N TYR A 279 16.22 4.14 5.90
CA TYR A 279 15.89 4.67 4.58
C TYR A 279 14.49 5.24 4.61
N VAL A 280 14.31 6.40 4.00
CA VAL A 280 13.02 7.05 3.80
C VAL A 280 12.58 6.72 2.37
N HIS A 281 11.54 5.92 2.25
CA HIS A 281 10.91 5.64 0.98
C HIS A 281 9.75 6.62 0.80
N ILE A 282 9.76 7.39 -0.27
CA ILE A 282 8.71 8.35 -0.60
C ILE A 282 8.06 7.88 -1.90
N THR A 283 6.75 7.63 -1.85
CA THR A 283 5.97 7.42 -3.06
C THR A 283 5.62 8.77 -3.66
N VAL A 284 6.02 8.99 -4.91
CA VAL A 284 5.90 10.25 -5.63
C VAL A 284 4.98 10.06 -6.83
N GLU A 285 4.13 11.04 -7.10
CA GLU A 285 3.24 11.07 -8.26
C GLU A 285 4.00 11.45 -9.55
N GLY A 286 3.69 10.78 -10.64
CA GLY A 286 4.36 10.93 -11.93
C GLY A 286 5.34 9.79 -12.24
N LYS A 287 5.85 9.79 -13.47
CA LYS A 287 6.97 8.97 -13.91
C LYS A 287 8.26 9.45 -13.24
N ALA A 288 9.17 8.52 -12.98
CA ALA A 288 10.48 8.85 -12.43
C ALA A 288 11.30 9.67 -13.45
N ILE A 289 12.07 10.64 -12.97
CA ILE A 289 12.98 11.44 -13.78
C ILE A 289 14.00 10.51 -14.44
N SER A 290 14.26 10.74 -15.72
CA SER A 290 15.25 9.96 -16.45
C SER A 290 16.66 10.19 -15.90
N LYS A 291 17.36 9.11 -15.57
CA LYS A 291 18.74 9.18 -15.08
C LYS A 291 19.65 9.76 -16.15
N ARG A 292 20.42 10.79 -15.80
CA ARG A 292 21.38 11.44 -16.69
C ARG A 292 22.82 11.33 -16.20
N ARG A 293 23.75 11.47 -17.14
CA ARG A 293 25.19 11.64 -16.89
C ARG A 293 25.48 13.09 -16.50
N LYS A 294 26.73 13.38 -16.12
CA LYS A 294 27.17 14.74 -15.74
C LYS A 294 27.09 15.75 -16.89
N ASP A 295 27.18 15.27 -18.13
CA ASP A 295 27.03 16.05 -19.36
C ASP A 295 25.56 16.19 -19.79
N SER A 296 24.61 15.86 -18.90
CA SER A 296 23.16 15.86 -19.14
C SER A 296 22.65 14.88 -20.19
N THR A 297 23.51 14.00 -20.73
CA THR A 297 23.06 12.95 -21.64
C THR A 297 22.33 11.84 -20.89
N PRO A 298 21.33 11.17 -21.50
CA PRO A 298 20.68 10.02 -20.90
C PRO A 298 21.70 8.96 -20.49
N ARG A 299 21.60 8.47 -19.25
CA ARG A 299 22.50 7.43 -18.74
C ARG A 299 22.28 6.09 -19.44
N HIS A 300 21.04 5.82 -19.81
CA HIS A 300 20.59 4.59 -20.45
C HIS A 300 19.83 4.96 -21.73
N TYR A 301 20.11 4.24 -22.82
CA TYR A 301 19.43 4.39 -24.10
C TYR A 301 18.61 3.14 -24.37
N TYR A 302 17.42 3.31 -24.95
CA TYR A 302 16.61 2.16 -25.38
C TYR A 302 17.38 1.30 -26.40
N GLY A 303 17.23 -0.02 -26.31
CA GLY A 303 17.91 -0.98 -27.19
C GLY A 303 19.42 -1.12 -27.00
N LYS A 304 20.05 -0.43 -26.04
CA LYS A 304 21.50 -0.52 -25.78
C LYS A 304 21.81 -0.69 -24.29
N GLY A 305 22.46 -1.79 -23.95
CA GLY A 305 23.02 -2.03 -22.61
C GLY A 305 22.79 -3.46 -22.11
N ASN A 306 23.43 -3.80 -21.00
CA ASN A 306 23.23 -5.09 -20.35
C ASN A 306 22.01 -5.02 -19.43
N ILE A 307 21.07 -5.93 -19.64
CA ILE A 307 19.90 -6.09 -18.78
C ILE A 307 20.20 -7.25 -17.82
N GLY A 308 20.40 -6.94 -16.54
CA GLY A 308 20.43 -7.97 -15.50
C GLY A 308 19.00 -8.34 -15.13
N CYS A 309 18.56 -9.54 -15.49
CA CYS A 309 17.22 -10.03 -15.21
C CYS A 309 17.30 -11.06 -14.09
N ASP A 310 16.89 -10.69 -12.87
CA ASP A 310 16.68 -11.61 -11.74
C ASP A 310 15.19 -11.62 -11.41
N ILE A 311 14.41 -12.27 -12.27
CA ILE A 311 12.96 -12.37 -12.11
C ILE A 311 12.61 -13.56 -11.22
N GLY A 312 11.79 -13.30 -10.20
CA GLY A 312 11.19 -14.36 -9.41
C GLY A 312 10.26 -15.22 -10.26
N THR A 313 9.91 -16.41 -9.76
CA THR A 313 9.06 -17.41 -10.45
C THR A 313 7.65 -16.94 -10.77
N GLN A 314 7.25 -15.75 -10.31
CA GLN A 314 5.93 -15.15 -10.53
C GLN A 314 5.98 -13.81 -11.27
N THR A 315 7.14 -13.43 -11.84
CA THR A 315 7.31 -12.13 -12.50
C THR A 315 7.66 -12.31 -13.97
N ILE A 316 7.00 -11.55 -14.84
CA ILE A 316 7.29 -11.48 -16.28
C ILE A 316 7.97 -10.14 -16.53
N ALA A 317 9.15 -10.16 -17.15
CA ALA A 317 9.83 -8.96 -17.62
C ALA A 317 9.56 -8.76 -19.11
N TYR A 318 9.17 -7.55 -19.49
CA TYR A 318 9.08 -7.11 -20.87
C TYR A 318 10.25 -6.19 -21.19
N THR A 319 10.86 -6.37 -22.36
CA THR A 319 11.93 -5.50 -22.86
C THR A 319 11.55 -5.01 -24.24
N SER A 320 11.62 -3.70 -24.47
CA SER A 320 11.40 -3.08 -25.78
C SER A 320 12.58 -2.19 -26.17
N ASN A 321 12.71 -1.97 -27.49
CA ASN A 321 13.58 -0.95 -28.07
C ASN A 321 12.92 0.44 -28.07
N THR A 322 11.67 0.55 -27.60
CA THR A 322 10.92 1.80 -27.37
C THR A 322 10.51 1.92 -25.91
N GLU A 323 9.98 3.08 -25.50
CA GLU A 323 9.31 3.22 -24.21
C GLU A 323 8.12 2.23 -24.13
N VAL A 324 8.02 1.50 -23.01
CA VAL A 324 6.99 0.48 -22.73
C VAL A 324 5.97 1.02 -21.75
#